data_AF-A0A5N5K5N7-F1
#
_entry.id   AF-A0A5N5K5N7-F1
#
_cell.length_a   1.000
_cell.length_b   1.000
_cell.length_c   1.000
_cell.angle_alpha   90.00
_cell.angle_beta   90.00
_cell.angle_gamma   90.00
#
_symmetry.space_group_name_H-M   'P 1'
#
loop_
_entity.id
_entity.type
_entity.pdbx_description
1 polymer ?
#
loop_
_entity_poly.entity_id
_entity_poly.type
_entity_poly.pdbx_seq_one_letter_code
_entity_poly.pdbx_strand_id
1 'polypeptide(L)'
;MEQFYFAEEIKNIVSCEGPARVERHERVYQWRRRMSRAGFQAAPVKMMAQAKDWLVKNKVCDGYIVIEEKGCLVLGWKSKPMIAASCWKC
;
A
#
# COMPACT_ATOMS: atom_id res chain seq x y z
N MET A 1 4.10 -12.63 14.77
CA MET A 1 3.92 -11.72 13.63
C MET A 1 5.22 -11.56 12.86
N GLU A 2 6.29 -11.08 13.50
CA GLU A 2 7.59 -10.84 12.83
C GLU A 2 8.18 -12.10 12.21
N GLN A 3 8.26 -13.21 12.95
CA GLN A 3 8.86 -14.47 12.46
C GLN A 3 8.03 -15.20 11.40
N PHE A 4 6.70 -15.00 11.37
CA PHE A 4 5.81 -15.81 10.53
C PHE A 4 5.33 -15.08 9.29
N TYR A 5 5.33 -13.74 9.28
CA TYR A 5 4.93 -12.94 8.14
C TYR A 5 6.11 -12.18 7.56
N PHE A 6 6.71 -11.27 8.34
CA PHE A 6 7.79 -10.43 7.84
C PHE A 6 9.06 -11.22 7.52
N ALA A 7 9.43 -12.20 8.34
CA ALA A 7 10.62 -13.01 8.06
C ALA A 7 10.47 -13.85 6.79
N GLU A 8 9.30 -14.44 6.55
CA GLU A 8 9.04 -15.22 5.33
C GLU A 8 8.99 -14.34 4.08
N GLU A 9 8.38 -13.16 4.17
CA GLU A 9 8.39 -12.17 3.11
C GLU A 9 9.80 -11.65 2.80
N ILE A 10 10.57 -11.26 3.82
CA ILE A 10 11.97 -10.84 3.69
C ILE A 10 12.79 -11.96 3.05
N LYS A 11 12.64 -13.20 3.52
CA LYS A 11 13.33 -14.37 2.98
C LYS A 11 12.99 -14.56 1.51
N ASN A 12 11.72 -14.47 1.12
CA ASN A 12 11.34 -14.59 -0.30
C ASN A 12 11.94 -13.45 -1.14
N ILE A 13 11.88 -12.22 -0.66
CA ILE A 13 12.40 -11.03 -1.37
C ILE A 13 13.92 -11.12 -1.58
N VAL A 14 14.67 -11.54 -0.56
CA VAL A 14 16.14 -11.49 -0.55
C VAL A 14 16.80 -12.75 -1.13
N SER A 15 16.24 -13.94 -0.88
CA SER A 15 16.91 -15.22 -1.20
C SER A 15 16.35 -15.95 -2.41
N CYS A 16 15.11 -15.67 -2.83
CA CYS A 16 14.52 -16.30 -4.00
C CYS A 16 14.75 -15.46 -5.26
N GLU A 17 14.86 -16.11 -6.41
CA GLU A 17 15.01 -15.45 -7.71
C GLU A 17 14.08 -16.03 -8.78
N GLY A 18 13.93 -15.33 -9.90
CA GLY A 18 13.13 -15.79 -11.03
C GLY A 18 11.69 -16.17 -10.62
N PRO A 19 11.15 -17.29 -11.09
CA PRO A 19 9.81 -17.76 -10.71
C PRO A 19 9.65 -18.08 -9.22
N ALA A 20 10.74 -18.36 -8.50
CA ALA A 20 10.69 -18.68 -7.07
C ALA A 20 10.50 -17.44 -6.19
N ARG A 21 10.85 -16.24 -6.69
CA ARG A 21 10.53 -14.99 -5.99
C ARG A 21 9.10 -14.57 -6.30
N VAL A 22 8.24 -14.76 -5.33
CA VAL A 22 6.79 -14.49 -5.40
C VAL A 22 6.49 -13.07 -4.89
N GLU A 23 7.13 -12.65 -3.81
CA GLU A 23 6.95 -11.32 -3.22
C GLU A 23 7.65 -10.26 -4.07
N ARG A 24 6.84 -9.46 -4.78
CA ARG A 24 7.29 -8.48 -5.78
C ARG A 24 6.57 -7.16 -5.60
N HIS A 25 6.72 -6.58 -4.42
CA HIS A 25 6.13 -5.29 -4.09
C HIS A 25 6.60 -4.19 -5.05
N GLU A 26 5.64 -3.48 -5.62
CA GLU A 26 5.87 -2.33 -6.48
C GLU A 26 5.23 -1.09 -5.88
N ARG A 27 5.80 0.08 -6.20
CA ARG A 27 5.26 1.37 -5.77
C ARG A 27 3.90 1.63 -6.44
N VAL A 28 3.05 2.41 -5.77
CA VAL A 28 1.69 2.75 -6.23
C VAL A 28 1.64 3.28 -7.67
N TYR A 29 2.66 4.01 -8.12
CA TYR A 29 2.69 4.52 -9.50
C TYR A 29 2.85 3.42 -10.56
N GLN A 30 3.52 2.30 -10.26
CA GLN A 30 3.65 1.17 -11.18
C GLN A 30 2.31 0.46 -11.32
N TRP A 31 1.63 0.24 -10.19
CA TRP A 31 0.26 -0.29 -10.17
C TRP A 31 -0.70 0.57 -10.97
N ARG A 32 -0.63 1.90 -10.84
CA ARG A 32 -1.44 2.79 -11.66
C ARG A 32 -1.20 2.60 -13.16
N ARG A 33 0.05 2.46 -13.59
CA ARG A 33 0.37 2.20 -15.00
C ARG A 33 -0.18 0.86 -15.47
N ARG A 34 -0.10 -0.19 -14.64
CA ARG A 34 -0.63 -1.52 -14.95
C ARG A 34 -2.15 -1.48 -15.10
N MET A 35 -2.86 -0.88 -14.15
CA MET A 35 -4.32 -0.77 -14.18
C MET A 35 -4.80 0.04 -15.38
N SER A 36 -4.18 1.19 -15.67
CA SER A 36 -4.52 1.97 -16.86
C SER A 36 -4.25 1.23 -18.17
N ARG A 37 -3.17 0.46 -18.28
CA ARG A 37 -2.88 -0.38 -19.46
C ARG A 37 -3.90 -1.51 -19.65
N ALA A 38 -4.50 -1.98 -18.56
CA ALA A 38 -5.58 -2.96 -18.58
C ALA A 38 -6.97 -2.33 -18.84
N GLY A 39 -7.05 -1.02 -19.12
CA GLY A 39 -8.29 -0.32 -19.47
C GLY A 39 -9.03 0.30 -18.28
N PHE A 40 -8.55 0.11 -17.05
CA PHE A 40 -9.19 0.68 -15.87
C PHE A 40 -8.93 2.18 -15.74
N GLN A 41 -9.97 2.92 -15.37
CA GLN A 41 -9.86 4.34 -15.05
C GLN A 41 -9.79 4.53 -13.53
N ALA A 42 -8.85 5.34 -13.07
CA ALA A 42 -8.73 5.66 -11.66
C ALA A 42 -9.98 6.41 -11.17
N ALA A 43 -10.48 6.03 -10.00
CA ALA A 43 -11.58 6.69 -9.30
C ALA A 43 -11.07 7.28 -7.97
N PRO A 44 -11.53 8.47 -7.56
CA PRO A 44 -11.05 9.12 -6.34
C PRO A 44 -11.51 8.36 -5.09
N VAL A 45 -10.59 8.09 -4.17
CA VAL A 45 -10.92 7.52 -2.85
C VAL A 45 -11.45 8.63 -1.93
N LYS A 46 -12.77 8.67 -1.71
CA LYS A 46 -13.44 9.69 -0.88
C LYS A 46 -13.51 9.32 0.61
N MET A 47 -12.41 8.81 1.19
CA MET A 47 -12.38 8.34 2.58
C MET A 47 -11.23 8.92 3.41
N MET A 48 -10.52 9.94 2.90
CA MET A 48 -9.34 10.53 3.56
C MET A 48 -9.63 11.02 4.98
N ALA A 49 -10.72 11.78 5.18
CA ALA A 49 -11.10 12.29 6.49
C ALA A 49 -11.41 11.14 7.48
N GLN A 50 -12.19 10.16 7.02
CA GLN A 50 -12.56 8.99 7.82
C GLN A 50 -11.32 8.16 8.21
N ALA A 51 -10.37 7.99 7.30
CA ALA A 51 -9.12 7.27 7.55
C ALA A 51 -8.24 7.98 8.60
N LYS A 52 -8.13 9.32 8.53
CA LYS A 52 -7.44 10.12 9.55
C LYS A 52 -8.14 10.03 10.90
N ASP A 53 -9.45 10.23 10.94
CA ASP A 53 -10.23 10.15 12.17
C ASP A 53 -10.13 8.76 12.81
N TRP A 54 -10.14 7.71 12.00
CA TRP A 54 -9.98 6.34 12.47
C TRP A 54 -8.62 6.11 13.11
N LEU A 55 -7.53 6.60 12.51
CA LEU A 55 -6.18 6.49 13.11
C LEU A 55 -6.12 7.19 14.48
N VAL A 56 -6.66 8.41 14.57
CA VAL A 56 -6.66 9.19 15.82
C VAL A 56 -7.50 8.49 16.90
N LYS A 57 -8.71 8.03 16.55
CA LYS A 57 -9.64 7.38 17.50
C LYS A 57 -9.09 6.08 18.05
N ASN A 58 -8.47 5.26 17.21
CA ASN A 58 -7.99 3.94 17.62
C ASN A 58 -6.62 3.98 18.32
N LYS A 59 -6.01 5.17 18.47
CA LYS A 59 -4.67 5.36 19.07
C LYS A 59 -3.67 4.34 18.54
N VAL A 60 -3.71 4.08 17.24
CA VAL A 60 -2.78 3.16 16.59
C VAL A 60 -1.42 3.83 16.65
N CYS A 61 -0.60 3.47 17.64
CA CYS A 61 0.80 3.84 17.90
C CYS A 61 1.34 5.14 17.26
N ASP A 62 1.92 6.03 18.06
CA ASP A 62 2.47 7.31 17.58
C ASP A 62 3.45 7.14 16.41
N GLY A 63 3.04 7.59 15.23
CA GLY A 63 3.87 7.54 14.01
C GLY A 63 3.14 7.14 12.74
N TYR A 64 1.93 6.55 12.84
CA TYR A 64 1.11 6.27 11.65
C TYR A 64 0.53 7.55 11.04
N ILE A 65 0.62 7.65 9.72
CA ILE A 65 0.04 8.73 8.93
C ILE A 65 -0.72 8.17 7.73
N VAL A 66 -1.77 8.85 7.30
CA VAL A 66 -2.41 8.60 6.00
C VAL A 66 -2.34 9.87 5.16
N ILE A 67 -1.90 9.72 3.92
CA ILE A 67 -1.83 10.78 2.92
C ILE A 67 -2.60 10.39 1.67
N GLU A 68 -3.06 11.39 0.92
CA GLU A 68 -3.62 11.18 -0.41
C GLU A 68 -2.52 11.38 -1.46
N GLU A 69 -2.30 10.38 -2.30
CA GLU A 69 -1.38 10.47 -3.43
C GLU A 69 -2.12 10.15 -4.74
N LYS A 70 -2.37 11.18 -5.56
CA LYS A 70 -2.97 11.04 -6.90
C LYS A 70 -4.25 10.17 -6.89
N GLY A 71 -5.15 10.45 -5.93
CA GLY A 71 -6.43 9.76 -5.76
C GLY A 71 -6.37 8.43 -5.00
N CYS A 72 -5.20 8.01 -4.53
CA CYS A 72 -5.01 6.83 -3.68
C CYS A 72 -4.79 7.26 -2.22
N LEU A 73 -5.22 6.44 -1.26
CA LEU A 73 -4.84 6.60 0.15
C LEU A 73 -3.56 5.80 0.42
N VAL A 74 -2.57 6.41 1.04
CA VAL A 74 -1.31 5.77 1.41
C VAL A 74 -1.13 5.84 2.93
N LEU A 75 -1.13 4.67 3.57
CA LEU A 75 -0.74 4.50 4.96
C LEU A 75 0.78 4.44 5.05
N GLY A 76 1.35 5.17 6.01
CA GLY A 76 2.78 5.16 6.29
C GLY A 76 3.11 5.27 7.77
N TRP A 77 4.38 5.02 8.09
CA TRP A 77 4.96 5.15 9.42
C TRP A 77 6.14 6.12 9.40
N LYS A 78 6.08 7.20 10.18
CA LYS A 78 7.12 8.26 10.23
C LYS A 78 7.57 8.69 8.83
N SER A 79 6.60 8.96 7.96
CA SER A 79 6.79 9.33 6.55
C SER A 79 7.29 8.24 5.59
N LYS A 80 7.43 6.98 6.04
CA LYS A 80 7.69 5.85 5.15
C LYS A 80 6.37 5.23 4.67
N PRO A 81 6.07 5.22 3.35
CA PRO A 81 4.86 4.59 2.84
C PRO A 81 4.92 3.07 3.02
N MET A 82 3.81 2.46 3.42
CA MET A 82 3.69 1.02 3.67
C MET A 82 2.64 0.38 2.78
N ILE A 83 1.40 0.89 2.81
CA ILE A 83 0.26 0.29 2.11
C ILE A 83 -0.46 1.39 1.33
N ALA A 84 -0.86 1.08 0.10
CA ALA A 84 -1.67 1.95 -0.74
C ALA A 84 -3.03 1.31 -1.05
N ALA A 85 -4.10 2.08 -0.89
CA ALA A 85 -5.46 1.73 -1.31
C ALA A 85 -5.89 2.63 -2.47
N SER A 86 -6.44 2.03 -3.53
CA SER A 86 -6.83 2.73 -4.77
C SER A 86 -8.16 2.20 -5.29
N CYS A 87 -8.95 3.07 -5.94
CA CYS A 87 -10.23 2.71 -6.56
C CYS A 87 -10.14 2.82 -8.09
N TRP A 88 -10.83 1.91 -8.76
CA TRP A 88 -10.80 1.78 -10.22
C TRP A 88 -12.21 1.49 -10.75
N LYS A 89 -12.54 2.00 -11.94
CA LYS A 89 -13.77 1.71 -12.67
C LYS A 89 -13.44 1.14 -14.05
N CYS A 90 -14.33 0.28 -14.56
CA CYS A 90 -14.30 -0.26 -15.92
C CYS A 90 -15.18 0.59 -16.84
#